data_AF-A0A256Z1S3-F1
#
_entry.id   AF-A0A256Z1S3-F1
#
_cell.length_a   1.000
_cell.length_b   1.000
_cell.length_c   1.000
_cell.angle_alpha   90.00
_cell.angle_beta   90.00
_cell.angle_gamma   90.00
#
_symmetry.space_group_name_H-M   'P 1'
#
loop_
_entity.id
_entity.type
_entity.pdbx_description
1 polymer ?
#
loop_
_entity_poly.entity_id
_entity_poly.type
_entity_poly.pdbx_seq_one_letter_code
_entity_poly.pdbx_strand_id
1 'polypeptide(L)'
;MNGIDLWEKYCKFYEKDFSEQMEYNRKRLERYFQKWRKTALAKILCPEKPNRYQDVPITTYSDYPMLSEFGQRISDMVRANPKKRGETFRDYYMRIGQKAGSWLSQYMVEPFYLCMKTTGTTGESKWVAHGRTFWENFASASIATAVVACSDGWGETKLKEGDKALNMNAPIPYVSGWGALASQAHLKLVPPIEVADNLKDMKEKFFLILKAIRRGEKIAVGGGIGSLFYMILR
;
A
#
# COMPACT_ATOMS: atom_id res chain seq x y z
N MET A 1 8.18 -23.47 19.59
CA MET A 1 7.89 -23.06 18.20
C MET A 1 8.69 -21.78 17.97
N ASN A 2 9.72 -21.83 17.12
CA ASN A 2 10.52 -20.65 16.82
C ASN A 2 9.65 -19.70 15.99
N GLY A 3 9.23 -18.57 16.56
CA GLY A 3 8.49 -17.54 15.83
C GLY A 3 9.34 -16.94 14.71
N ILE A 4 8.70 -16.35 13.70
CA ILE A 4 9.42 -15.66 12.62
C ILE A 4 10.14 -14.45 13.20
N ASP A 5 11.45 -14.35 12.96
CA ASP A 5 12.18 -13.10 13.17
C ASP A 5 11.78 -12.10 12.07
N LEU A 6 10.94 -11.12 12.45
CA LEU A 6 10.42 -10.11 11.53
C LEU A 6 11.51 -9.17 11.03
N TRP A 7 12.54 -8.92 11.85
CA TRP A 7 13.65 -8.06 11.45
C TRP A 7 14.50 -8.74 10.39
N GLU A 8 14.98 -9.96 10.68
CA GLU A 8 15.79 -10.76 9.75
C GLU A 8 15.07 -10.95 8.40
N LYS A 9 13.74 -11.15 8.43
CA LYS A 9 12.95 -11.38 7.22
C LYS A 9 12.72 -10.12 6.37
N TYR A 10 12.46 -8.97 6.99
CA TYR A 10 11.97 -7.78 6.28
C TYR A 10 12.95 -6.61 6.27
N CYS A 11 13.88 -6.55 7.21
CA CYS A 11 14.74 -5.38 7.45
C CYS A 11 16.23 -5.64 7.26
N LYS A 12 16.67 -6.90 7.15
CA LYS A 12 18.08 -7.26 6.93
C LYS A 12 18.77 -6.51 5.78
N PHE A 13 18.02 -6.13 4.75
CA PHE A 13 18.56 -5.31 3.65
C PHE A 13 19.13 -3.96 4.14
N TYR A 14 18.56 -3.38 5.19
CA TYR A 14 18.98 -2.09 5.73
C TYR A 14 20.25 -2.15 6.57
N GLU A 15 20.67 -3.34 7.02
CA GLU A 15 21.96 -3.55 7.71
C GLU A 15 23.15 -3.60 6.75
N LYS A 16 22.89 -3.75 5.44
CA LYS A 16 23.95 -3.74 4.44
C LYS A 16 24.63 -2.37 4.40
N ASP A 17 25.89 -2.35 4.01
CA ASP A 17 26.59 -1.11 3.71
C ASP A 17 25.79 -0.27 2.70
N PHE A 18 25.75 1.03 2.93
CA PHE A 18 25.04 1.95 2.05
C PHE A 18 25.46 1.82 0.58
N SER A 19 26.76 1.56 0.33
CA SER A 19 27.29 1.30 -1.02
C SER A 19 26.69 0.04 -1.65
N GLU A 20 26.50 -1.03 -0.89
CA GLU A 20 25.86 -2.26 -1.35
C GLU A 20 24.38 -2.02 -1.67
N GLN A 21 23.67 -1.30 -0.78
CA GLN A 21 22.27 -0.92 -1.01
C GLN A 21 22.12 -0.09 -2.30
N MET A 22 23.02 0.87 -2.51
CA MET A 22 23.04 1.72 -3.71
C MET A 22 23.31 0.92 -4.98
N GLU A 23 24.29 0.01 -4.98
CA GLU A 23 24.58 -0.82 -6.14
C GLU A 23 23.44 -1.79 -6.47
N TYR A 24 22.81 -2.37 -5.45
CA TYR A 24 21.59 -3.18 -5.63
C TYR A 24 20.48 -2.37 -6.30
N ASN A 25 20.21 -1.16 -5.79
CA ASN A 25 19.17 -0.27 -6.32
C ASN A 25 19.48 0.21 -7.75
N ARG A 26 20.74 0.53 -8.05
CA ARG A 26 21.19 0.93 -9.40
C ARG A 26 20.92 -0.17 -10.42
N LYS A 27 21.35 -1.41 -10.13
CA LYS A 27 21.11 -2.56 -11.02
C LYS A 27 19.61 -2.80 -11.23
N ARG A 28 18.79 -2.62 -10.19
CA ARG A 28 17.33 -2.79 -10.27
C ARG A 28 16.67 -1.68 -11.11
N LEU A 29 17.08 -0.43 -10.91
CA LEU A 29 16.64 0.72 -11.69
C LEU A 29 16.94 0.52 -13.18
N GLU A 30 18.17 0.12 -13.53
CA GLU A 30 18.58 -0.12 -14.91
C GLU A 30 17.72 -1.20 -15.57
N ARG A 31 17.54 -2.35 -14.90
CA ARG A 31 16.67 -3.43 -15.42
C ARG A 31 15.23 -2.97 -15.61
N TYR A 32 14.68 -2.21 -14.66
CA TYR A 32 13.32 -1.68 -14.76
C TYR A 32 13.21 -0.69 -15.92
N PHE A 33 14.16 0.24 -16.03
CA PHE A 33 14.20 1.26 -17.07
C PHE A 33 14.26 0.67 -18.49
N GLN A 34 15.02 -0.41 -18.69
CA GLN A 34 15.06 -1.13 -19.98
C GLN A 34 13.70 -1.73 -20.39
N LYS A 35 12.87 -2.11 -19.42
CA LYS A 35 11.50 -2.57 -19.69
C LYS A 35 10.55 -1.39 -19.86
N TRP A 36 10.65 -0.40 -18.98
CA TRP A 36 9.79 0.78 -18.96
C TRP A 36 9.85 1.57 -20.27
N ARG A 37 11.04 1.75 -20.86
CA ARG A 37 11.20 2.46 -22.14
C ARG A 37 10.41 1.88 -23.31
N LYS A 38 9.92 0.63 -23.18
CA LYS A 38 9.14 -0.08 -24.21
C LYS A 38 7.63 0.14 -24.07
N THR A 39 7.18 0.74 -22.97
CA THR A 39 5.76 0.97 -22.67
C THR A 39 5.19 2.12 -23.49
N ALA A 40 3.86 2.16 -23.62
CA ALA A 40 3.17 3.32 -24.20
C ALA A 40 3.39 4.60 -23.37
N LEU A 41 3.52 4.47 -22.05
CA LEU A 41 3.78 5.60 -21.15
C LEU A 41 5.12 6.26 -21.45
N ALA A 42 6.17 5.48 -21.65
CA ALA A 42 7.48 6.03 -22.00
C ALA A 42 7.45 6.81 -23.32
N LYS A 43 6.64 6.39 -24.30
CA LYS A 43 6.46 7.13 -25.56
C LYS A 43 5.71 8.45 -25.36
N ILE A 44 4.74 8.47 -24.45
CA ILE A 44 3.98 9.69 -24.10
C ILE A 44 4.90 10.70 -23.39
N LEU A 45 5.64 10.25 -22.39
CA LEU A 45 6.49 11.12 -21.58
C LEU A 45 7.80 11.50 -22.27
N CYS A 46 8.31 10.66 -23.18
CA CYS A 46 9.60 10.84 -23.84
C CYS A 46 9.49 10.47 -25.33
N PRO A 47 9.01 11.39 -26.19
CA PRO A 47 8.85 11.14 -27.63
C PRO A 47 10.16 10.71 -28.32
N GLU A 48 11.29 11.27 -27.90
CA GLU A 48 12.62 11.00 -28.48
C GLU A 48 13.27 9.69 -27.98
N LYS A 49 12.57 8.92 -27.13
CA LYS A 49 13.05 7.70 -26.45
C LYS A 49 14.30 7.96 -25.57
N PRO A 50 14.20 7.79 -24.24
CA PRO A 50 15.30 8.11 -23.34
C PRO A 50 16.40 7.04 -23.39
N ASN A 51 17.66 7.47 -23.40
CA ASN A 51 18.82 6.58 -23.43
C ASN A 51 19.19 6.09 -22.02
N ARG A 52 19.08 6.99 -21.03
CA ARG A 52 19.31 6.78 -19.59
C ARG A 52 18.15 7.32 -18.77
N TYR A 53 18.02 6.89 -17.51
CA TYR A 53 16.87 7.24 -16.67
C TYR A 53 16.81 8.74 -16.35
N GLN A 54 17.95 9.43 -16.37
CA GLN A 54 18.05 10.87 -16.17
C GLN A 54 17.44 11.68 -17.32
N ASP A 55 17.25 11.07 -18.50
CA ASP A 55 16.60 11.73 -19.63
C ASP A 55 15.07 11.76 -19.48
N VAL A 56 14.51 11.08 -18.46
CA VAL A 56 13.07 11.07 -18.17
C VAL A 56 12.71 12.37 -17.45
N PRO A 57 11.71 13.14 -17.93
CA PRO A 57 11.33 14.40 -17.30
C PRO A 57 10.72 14.17 -15.92
N ILE A 58 10.83 15.18 -15.06
CA ILE A 58 10.03 15.24 -13.83
C ILE A 58 8.57 15.43 -14.24
N THR A 59 7.69 14.59 -13.71
CA THR A 59 6.27 14.55 -14.05
C THR A 59 5.39 14.91 -12.86
N THR A 60 4.18 15.32 -13.18
CA THR A 60 3.06 15.56 -12.28
C THR A 60 1.90 14.61 -12.63
N TYR A 61 0.85 14.58 -11.80
CA TYR A 61 -0.26 13.65 -12.03
C TYR A 61 -1.01 13.90 -13.35
N SER A 62 -1.05 15.14 -13.84
CA SER A 62 -1.70 15.50 -15.11
C SER A 62 -0.99 14.92 -16.34
N ASP A 63 0.28 14.51 -16.22
CA ASP A 63 1.05 13.91 -17.33
C ASP A 63 0.63 12.45 -17.60
N TYR A 64 -0.30 11.91 -16.80
CA TYR A 64 -0.81 10.55 -16.87
C TYR A 64 -2.31 10.53 -17.25
N PRO A 65 -2.68 10.95 -18.48
CA PRO A 65 -4.10 11.06 -18.88
C PRO A 65 -4.84 9.71 -18.79
N MET A 66 -4.13 8.60 -18.98
CA MET A 66 -4.69 7.25 -18.84
C MET A 66 -5.20 6.97 -17.41
N LEU A 67 -4.63 7.60 -16.37
CA LEU A 67 -5.10 7.47 -15.00
C LEU A 67 -6.36 8.30 -14.72
N SER A 68 -6.54 9.43 -15.40
CA SER A 68 -7.81 10.18 -15.37
C SER A 68 -8.92 9.33 -15.96
N GLU A 69 -8.71 8.80 -17.17
CA GLU A 69 -9.67 7.93 -17.85
C GLU A 69 -10.00 6.68 -17.00
N PHE A 70 -8.97 6.05 -16.41
CA PHE A 70 -9.18 4.96 -15.47
C PHE A 70 -10.04 5.39 -14.27
N GLY A 71 -9.81 6.58 -13.73
CA GLY A 71 -10.60 7.17 -12.65
C GLY A 71 -12.09 7.30 -12.99
N GLN A 72 -12.43 7.75 -14.20
CA GLN A 72 -13.81 7.73 -14.68
C GLN A 72 -14.35 6.29 -14.79
N ARG A 73 -13.63 5.40 -15.49
CA ARG A 73 -14.06 4.01 -15.70
C ARG A 73 -14.30 3.25 -14.40
N ILE A 74 -13.42 3.38 -13.41
CA ILE A 74 -13.61 2.72 -12.12
C ILE A 74 -14.75 3.35 -11.33
N SER A 75 -14.98 4.66 -11.44
CA SER A 75 -16.15 5.31 -10.83
C SER A 75 -17.46 4.78 -11.42
N ASP A 76 -17.52 4.57 -12.75
CA ASP A 76 -18.68 3.96 -13.40
C ASP A 76 -18.88 2.51 -12.94
N MET A 77 -17.79 1.74 -12.85
CA MET A 77 -17.85 0.36 -12.36
C MET A 77 -18.35 0.28 -10.92
N VAL A 78 -17.92 1.20 -10.04
CA VAL A 78 -18.40 1.27 -8.66
C VAL A 78 -19.91 1.55 -8.61
N ARG A 79 -20.41 2.48 -9.43
CA ARG A 79 -21.84 2.80 -9.53
C ARG A 79 -22.67 1.61 -10.02
N ALA A 80 -22.21 0.94 -11.07
CA ALA A 80 -22.95 -0.16 -11.71
C ALA A 80 -22.81 -1.50 -10.97
N ASN A 81 -21.74 -1.69 -10.19
CA ASN A 81 -21.42 -2.96 -9.54
C ASN A 81 -21.09 -2.70 -8.07
N PRO A 82 -22.09 -2.53 -7.18
CA PRO A 82 -21.83 -2.33 -5.76
C PRO A 82 -21.14 -3.55 -5.12
N LYS A 83 -20.48 -3.32 -3.98
CA LYS A 83 -19.88 -4.39 -3.16
C LYS A 83 -20.95 -5.37 -2.71
N LYS A 84 -20.70 -6.67 -2.87
CA LYS A 84 -21.64 -7.71 -2.41
C LYS A 84 -21.66 -7.79 -0.89
N ARG A 85 -22.76 -8.30 -0.33
CA ARG A 85 -22.85 -8.59 1.11
C ARG A 85 -21.78 -9.64 1.48
N GLY A 86 -20.97 -9.34 2.49
CA GLY A 86 -19.87 -10.21 2.94
C GLY A 86 -18.59 -10.17 2.09
N GLU A 87 -18.59 -9.51 0.93
CA GLU A 87 -17.36 -9.32 0.13
C GLU A 87 -16.44 -8.32 0.84
N THR A 88 -15.14 -8.61 0.92
CA THR A 88 -14.15 -7.65 1.45
C THR A 88 -13.89 -6.52 0.45
N PHE A 89 -13.43 -5.35 0.90
CA PHE A 89 -13.03 -4.31 -0.05
C PHE A 89 -11.86 -4.74 -0.92
N ARG A 90 -10.97 -5.61 -0.43
CA ARG A 90 -9.93 -6.24 -1.24
C ARG A 90 -10.53 -6.97 -2.43
N ASP A 91 -11.41 -7.94 -2.18
CA ASP A 91 -11.99 -8.77 -3.26
C ASP A 91 -12.80 -7.92 -4.23
N TYR A 92 -13.54 -6.94 -3.68
CA TYR A 92 -14.29 -5.97 -4.44
C TYR A 92 -13.40 -5.21 -5.44
N TYR A 93 -12.37 -4.52 -4.95
CA TYR A 93 -11.50 -3.69 -5.78
C TYR A 93 -10.56 -4.48 -6.67
N MET A 94 -10.16 -5.70 -6.29
CA MET A 94 -9.49 -6.62 -7.22
C MET A 94 -10.40 -6.98 -8.39
N ARG A 95 -11.67 -7.30 -8.12
CA ARG A 95 -12.65 -7.68 -9.16
C ARG A 95 -13.02 -6.53 -10.08
N ILE A 96 -13.41 -5.37 -9.54
CA ILE A 96 -13.82 -4.23 -10.37
C ILE A 96 -12.61 -3.53 -11.02
N GLY A 97 -11.47 -3.49 -10.33
CA GLY A 97 -10.23 -2.93 -10.83
C GLY A 97 -9.74 -3.67 -12.07
N GLN A 98 -9.78 -5.01 -12.06
CA GLN A 98 -9.38 -5.80 -13.21
C GLN A 98 -10.22 -5.50 -14.46
N LYS A 99 -11.54 -5.31 -14.28
CA LYS A 99 -12.45 -4.93 -15.37
C LYS A 99 -12.21 -3.50 -15.87
N ALA A 100 -11.97 -2.56 -14.96
CA ALA A 100 -11.77 -1.15 -15.29
C ALA A 100 -10.38 -0.85 -15.88
N GLY A 101 -9.36 -1.61 -15.47
CA GLY A 101 -7.96 -1.22 -15.60
C GLY A 101 -7.06 -2.16 -16.41
N SER A 102 -7.54 -3.31 -16.89
CA SER A 102 -6.69 -4.27 -17.63
C SER A 102 -5.95 -3.64 -18.82
N TRP A 103 -6.59 -2.70 -19.52
CA TRP A 103 -6.02 -1.93 -20.63
C TRP A 103 -4.82 -1.04 -20.23
N LEU A 104 -4.66 -0.73 -18.94
CA LEU A 104 -3.51 0.02 -18.43
C LEU A 104 -2.19 -0.75 -18.58
N SER A 105 -2.24 -2.06 -18.80
CA SER A 105 -1.05 -2.91 -18.96
C SER A 105 -0.09 -2.40 -20.04
N GLN A 106 -0.60 -1.74 -21.09
CA GLN A 106 0.25 -1.16 -22.15
C GLN A 106 1.13 0.01 -21.67
N TYR A 107 0.74 0.67 -20.57
CA TYR A 107 1.44 1.80 -19.97
C TYR A 107 2.40 1.37 -18.85
N MET A 108 2.49 0.07 -18.56
CA MET A 108 3.16 -0.47 -17.39
C MET A 108 4.20 -1.54 -17.78
N VAL A 109 5.21 -1.73 -16.95
CA VAL A 109 6.23 -2.77 -17.14
C VAL A 109 5.67 -4.19 -16.94
N GLU A 110 4.63 -4.31 -16.12
CA GLU A 110 3.95 -5.55 -15.80
C GLU A 110 2.45 -5.39 -16.11
N PRO A 111 1.74 -6.50 -16.35
CA PRO A 111 0.29 -6.48 -16.46
C PRO A 111 -0.35 -5.80 -15.25
N PHE A 112 -1.46 -5.10 -15.50
CA PHE A 112 -2.29 -4.54 -14.44
C PHE A 112 -2.68 -5.63 -13.45
N TYR A 113 -2.41 -5.37 -12.16
CA TYR A 113 -2.71 -6.31 -11.07
C TYR A 113 -3.66 -5.69 -10.05
N LEU A 114 -3.41 -4.44 -9.63
CA LEU A 114 -4.29 -3.74 -8.71
C LEU A 114 -4.31 -2.24 -8.96
N CYS A 115 -5.25 -1.57 -8.28
CA CYS A 115 -5.31 -0.13 -8.17
C CYS A 115 -5.43 0.30 -6.71
N MET A 116 -4.86 1.47 -6.39
CA MET A 116 -4.98 2.11 -5.09
C MET A 116 -5.34 3.58 -5.27
N LYS A 117 -5.80 4.21 -4.19
CA LYS A 117 -6.22 5.61 -4.17
C LYS A 117 -5.46 6.36 -3.07
N THR A 118 -4.96 7.56 -3.36
CA THR A 118 -4.41 8.44 -2.33
C THR A 118 -5.55 9.01 -1.47
N THR A 119 -5.26 9.40 -0.23
CA THR A 119 -6.27 9.92 0.71
C THR A 119 -6.76 11.35 0.40
N GLY A 120 -6.06 12.11 -0.45
CA GLY A 120 -6.51 13.42 -0.93
C GLY A 120 -6.68 14.48 0.17
N THR A 121 -5.91 14.41 1.26
CA THR A 121 -6.08 15.31 2.41
C THR A 121 -5.92 16.80 2.10
N THR A 122 -5.32 17.15 0.95
CA THR A 122 -5.17 18.54 0.47
C THR A 122 -5.63 18.73 -0.99
N GLY A 123 -6.43 17.81 -1.55
CA GLY A 123 -6.91 17.91 -2.94
C GLY A 123 -7.61 16.66 -3.45
N GLU A 124 -7.82 16.55 -4.75
CA GLU A 124 -8.47 15.37 -5.31
C GLU A 124 -7.64 14.11 -5.08
N SER A 125 -8.33 13.05 -4.66
CA SER A 125 -7.73 11.75 -4.48
C SER A 125 -7.32 11.14 -5.82
N LYS A 126 -6.05 10.79 -5.95
CA LYS A 126 -5.42 10.26 -7.16
C LYS A 126 -5.45 8.74 -7.19
N TRP A 127 -5.74 8.18 -8.35
CA TRP A 127 -5.60 6.76 -8.61
C TRP A 127 -4.17 6.40 -9.01
N VAL A 128 -3.69 5.28 -8.50
CA VAL A 128 -2.45 4.63 -8.92
C VAL A 128 -2.75 3.19 -9.34
N ALA A 129 -2.06 2.69 -10.36
CA ALA A 129 -2.24 1.37 -10.91
C ALA A 129 -0.88 0.68 -11.03
N HIS A 130 -0.80 -0.56 -10.55
CA HIS A 130 0.47 -1.25 -10.42
C HIS A 130 0.38 -2.76 -10.71
N GLY A 131 1.53 -3.33 -11.09
CA GLY A 131 1.72 -4.75 -11.35
C GLY A 131 1.94 -5.55 -10.06
N ARG A 132 2.10 -6.86 -10.21
CA ARG A 132 2.21 -7.80 -9.09
C ARG A 132 3.47 -7.57 -8.27
N THR A 133 4.61 -7.29 -8.91
CA THR A 133 5.85 -7.07 -8.17
C THR A 133 5.75 -5.82 -7.29
N PHE A 134 5.04 -4.77 -7.70
CA PHE A 134 4.80 -3.62 -6.82
C PHE A 134 4.05 -4.05 -5.55
N TRP A 135 2.99 -4.85 -5.66
CA TRP A 135 2.25 -5.34 -4.49
C TRP A 135 3.16 -6.11 -3.53
N GLU A 136 3.99 -7.01 -4.04
CA GLU A 136 4.90 -7.81 -3.22
C GLU A 136 5.90 -6.93 -2.46
N ASN A 137 6.48 -5.92 -3.14
CA ASN A 137 7.37 -4.96 -2.48
C ASN A 137 6.62 -4.06 -1.49
N PHE A 138 5.43 -3.57 -1.85
CA PHE A 138 4.61 -2.73 -0.99
C PHE A 138 4.19 -3.46 0.29
N ALA A 139 3.79 -4.72 0.16
CA ALA A 139 3.41 -5.54 1.30
C ALA A 139 4.60 -5.80 2.23
N SER A 140 5.75 -6.15 1.65
CA SER A 140 7.01 -6.30 2.38
C SER A 140 7.42 -5.00 3.09
N ALA A 141 7.38 -3.87 2.38
CA ALA A 141 7.73 -2.56 2.91
C ALA A 141 6.77 -2.08 4.02
N SER A 142 5.47 -2.44 3.94
CA SER A 142 4.49 -2.12 4.98
C SER A 142 4.84 -2.80 6.30
N ILE A 143 5.27 -4.05 6.25
CA ILE A 143 5.74 -4.80 7.43
C ILE A 143 7.08 -4.25 7.92
N ALA A 144 8.03 -4.02 7.01
CA ALA A 144 9.34 -3.46 7.35
C ALA A 144 9.21 -2.09 8.07
N THR A 145 8.30 -1.23 7.60
CA THR A 145 8.01 0.06 8.24
C THR A 145 7.52 -0.12 9.67
N ALA A 146 6.61 -1.07 9.91
CA ALA A 146 6.11 -1.35 11.26
C ALA A 146 7.21 -1.92 12.17
N VAL A 147 8.05 -2.82 11.63
CA VAL A 147 9.20 -3.39 12.34
C VAL A 147 10.17 -2.29 12.77
N VAL A 148 10.65 -1.48 11.83
CA VAL A 148 11.57 -0.36 12.11
C VAL A 148 10.95 0.63 13.11
N ALA A 149 9.67 0.98 12.97
CA ALA A 149 8.99 1.89 13.90
C ALA A 149 8.86 1.33 15.34
N CYS A 150 9.03 0.02 15.53
CA CYS A 150 8.96 -0.67 16.81
C CYS A 150 10.35 -1.16 17.30
N SER A 151 11.43 -0.55 16.82
CA SER A 151 12.80 -0.93 17.12
C SER A 151 13.53 0.17 17.89
N ASP A 152 14.38 -0.19 18.85
CA ASP A 152 15.24 0.76 19.57
C ASP A 152 16.64 0.85 18.92
N GLY A 153 17.00 -0.12 18.07
CA GLY A 153 18.27 -0.18 17.34
C GLY A 153 18.20 -1.04 16.07
N TRP A 154 19.32 -1.12 15.36
CA TRP A 154 19.47 -2.01 14.20
C TRP A 154 19.60 -3.47 14.64
N GLY A 155 19.03 -4.39 13.86
CA GLY A 155 19.12 -5.83 14.14
C GLY A 155 18.04 -6.37 15.08
N GLU A 156 17.16 -5.51 15.61
CA GLU A 156 16.20 -5.88 16.64
C GLU A 156 14.84 -5.22 16.44
N THR A 157 13.78 -5.82 16.98
CA THR A 157 12.46 -5.20 17.05
C THR A 157 11.67 -5.73 18.24
N LYS A 158 10.85 -4.88 18.85
CA LYS A 158 9.89 -5.31 19.88
C LYS A 158 8.62 -5.92 19.29
N LEU A 159 8.36 -5.69 18.00
CA LEU A 159 7.18 -6.20 17.31
C LEU A 159 7.33 -7.70 17.04
N LYS A 160 6.33 -8.48 17.40
CA LYS A 160 6.33 -9.94 17.26
C LYS A 160 5.20 -10.42 16.36
N GLU A 161 5.42 -11.57 15.73
CA GLU A 161 4.36 -12.27 15.02
C GLU A 161 3.17 -12.55 15.96
N GLY A 162 1.97 -12.27 15.47
CA GLY A 162 0.73 -12.39 16.23
C GLY A 162 0.38 -11.18 17.10
N ASP A 163 1.25 -10.17 17.18
CA ASP A 163 0.96 -8.92 17.88
C ASP A 163 -0.27 -8.23 17.31
N LYS A 164 -1.00 -7.53 18.18
CA LYS A 164 -2.22 -6.83 17.79
C LYS A 164 -1.88 -5.44 17.27
N ALA A 165 -2.39 -5.13 16.08
CA ALA A 165 -2.19 -3.86 15.41
C ALA A 165 -3.50 -3.09 15.29
N LEU A 166 -3.48 -1.80 15.62
CA LEU A 166 -4.65 -0.94 15.51
C LEU A 166 -5.03 -0.75 14.04
N ASN A 167 -6.21 -1.21 13.67
CA ASN A 167 -6.77 -0.95 12.36
C ASN A 167 -7.56 0.37 12.43
N MET A 168 -6.89 1.50 12.22
CA MET A 168 -7.53 2.84 12.07
C MET A 168 -7.37 3.43 10.67
N ASN A 169 -6.84 2.64 9.74
CA ASN A 169 -6.61 3.09 8.37
C ASN A 169 -7.92 3.29 7.62
N ALA A 170 -7.92 4.21 6.64
CA ALA A 170 -8.99 4.29 5.66
C ALA A 170 -9.07 2.97 4.87
N PRO A 171 -10.28 2.47 4.55
CA PRO A 171 -10.46 1.17 3.91
C PRO A 171 -9.90 1.15 2.48
N ILE A 172 -9.75 -0.04 1.90
CA ILE A 172 -9.46 -0.18 0.47
C ILE A 172 -10.58 0.53 -0.32
N PRO A 173 -10.25 1.40 -1.30
CA PRO A 173 -9.07 1.37 -2.16
C PRO A 173 -7.91 2.25 -1.69
N TYR A 174 -8.01 2.89 -0.53
CA TYR A 174 -6.95 3.78 -0.07
C TYR A 174 -5.65 3.01 0.19
N VAL A 175 -4.50 3.61 -0.15
CA VAL A 175 -3.17 3.00 0.05
C VAL A 175 -2.98 2.52 1.49
N SER A 176 -3.46 3.28 2.48
CA SER A 176 -3.43 2.89 3.90
C SER A 176 -4.20 1.60 4.20
N GLY A 177 -5.30 1.36 3.49
CA GLY A 177 -6.10 0.14 3.64
C GLY A 177 -5.38 -1.07 3.06
N TRP A 178 -4.73 -0.90 1.91
CA TRP A 178 -3.84 -1.93 1.34
C TRP A 178 -2.65 -2.24 2.25
N GLY A 179 -2.08 -1.23 2.92
CA GLY A 179 -1.02 -1.41 3.91
C GLY A 179 -1.50 -2.19 5.14
N ALA A 180 -2.71 -1.89 5.64
CA ALA A 180 -3.32 -2.67 6.71
C ALA A 180 -3.49 -4.15 6.33
N LEU A 181 -4.00 -4.40 5.11
CA LEU A 181 -4.14 -5.75 4.57
C LEU A 181 -2.79 -6.48 4.49
N ALA A 182 -1.74 -5.81 4.03
CA ALA A 182 -0.40 -6.40 3.99
C ALA A 182 0.12 -6.80 5.38
N SER A 183 -0.10 -5.94 6.38
CA SER A 183 0.33 -6.20 7.76
C SER A 183 -0.39 -7.38 8.41
N GLN A 184 -1.57 -7.80 7.92
CA GLN A 184 -2.25 -9.01 8.41
C GLN A 184 -1.45 -10.30 8.21
N ALA A 185 -0.42 -10.30 7.35
CA ALA A 185 0.45 -11.44 7.18
C ALA A 185 1.15 -11.88 8.49
N HIS A 186 1.37 -10.94 9.43
CA HIS A 186 2.01 -11.21 10.72
C HIS A 186 1.26 -10.63 11.91
N LEU A 187 0.40 -9.63 11.71
CA LEU A 187 -0.24 -8.89 12.80
C LEU A 187 -1.74 -9.16 12.84
N LYS A 188 -2.29 -9.17 14.05
CA LYS A 188 -3.74 -9.30 14.29
C LYS A 188 -4.37 -7.91 14.31
N LEU A 189 -5.07 -7.55 13.24
CA LEU A 189 -5.74 -6.26 13.17
C LEU A 189 -6.91 -6.15 14.16
N VAL A 190 -7.01 -5.01 14.84
CA VAL A 190 -8.08 -4.69 15.79
C VAL A 190 -8.78 -3.39 15.38
N PRO A 191 -10.05 -3.44 14.93
CA PRO A 191 -10.81 -4.64 14.59
C PRO A 191 -10.27 -5.34 13.32
N PRO A 192 -10.60 -6.62 13.10
CA PRO A 192 -10.29 -7.32 11.85
C PRO A 192 -10.81 -6.57 10.62
N ILE A 193 -10.16 -6.75 9.45
CA ILE A 193 -10.56 -6.06 8.21
C ILE A 193 -11.99 -6.43 7.81
N GLU A 194 -12.38 -7.68 8.01
CA GLU A 194 -13.72 -8.18 7.68
C GLU A 194 -14.80 -7.48 8.50
N VAL A 195 -14.48 -7.08 9.74
CA VAL A 195 -15.36 -6.25 10.56
C VAL A 195 -15.32 -4.82 10.07
N ALA A 196 -14.12 -4.24 9.90
CA ALA A 196 -13.93 -2.85 9.52
C ALA A 196 -14.57 -2.49 8.16
N ASP A 197 -14.52 -3.39 7.20
CA ASP A 197 -15.05 -3.22 5.83
C ASP A 197 -16.58 -3.18 5.78
N ASN A 198 -17.26 -3.55 6.88
CA ASN A 198 -18.71 -3.56 6.98
C ASN A 198 -19.24 -2.53 8.00
N LEU A 199 -18.37 -1.66 8.53
CA LEU A 199 -18.79 -0.53 9.36
C LEU A 199 -19.27 0.63 8.51
N LYS A 200 -20.19 1.43 9.07
CA LYS A 200 -20.77 2.57 8.35
C LYS A 200 -19.78 3.71 8.14
N ASP A 201 -18.98 3.98 9.16
CA ASP A 201 -18.04 5.11 9.17
C ASP A 201 -16.86 4.90 10.13
N MET A 202 -15.93 5.86 10.11
CA MET A 202 -14.75 5.85 10.97
C MET A 202 -15.08 6.00 12.47
N LYS A 203 -16.24 6.57 12.82
CA LYS A 203 -16.65 6.77 14.21
C LYS A 203 -17.05 5.43 14.85
N GLU A 204 -17.79 4.59 14.14
CA GLU A 204 -18.08 3.21 14.59
C GLU A 204 -16.79 2.40 14.78
N LYS A 205 -15.86 2.50 13.84
CA LYS A 205 -14.54 1.86 13.91
C LYS A 205 -13.76 2.30 15.15
N PHE A 206 -13.75 3.60 15.41
CA PHE A 206 -13.11 4.18 16.59
C PHE A 206 -13.74 3.68 17.91
N PHE A 207 -15.07 3.61 18.00
CA PHE A 207 -15.72 3.09 19.22
C PHE A 207 -15.43 1.61 19.48
N LEU A 208 -15.38 0.78 18.44
CA LEU A 208 -15.00 -0.64 18.59
C LEU A 208 -13.58 -0.78 19.13
N ILE A 209 -12.68 0.09 18.70
CA ILE A 209 -11.30 0.13 19.19
C ILE A 209 -11.25 0.54 20.65
N LEU A 210 -11.93 1.62 21.04
CA LEU A 210 -11.99 2.03 22.44
C LEU A 210 -12.56 0.93 23.33
N LYS A 211 -13.57 0.20 22.85
CA LYS A 211 -14.16 -0.94 23.56
C LYS A 211 -13.18 -2.10 23.69
N ALA A 212 -12.40 -2.38 22.64
CA ALA A 212 -11.34 -3.39 22.66
C ALA A 212 -10.28 -3.01 23.70
N ILE A 213 -9.75 -1.79 23.66
CA ILE A 213 -8.75 -1.29 24.61
C ILE A 213 -9.29 -1.37 26.05
N ARG A 214 -10.53 -0.91 26.30
CA ARG A 214 -11.18 -0.98 27.62
C ARG A 214 -11.30 -2.41 28.16
N ARG A 215 -11.41 -3.41 27.29
CA ARG A 215 -11.47 -4.83 27.67
C ARG A 215 -10.08 -5.43 27.97
N GLY A 216 -9.03 -4.62 27.94
CA GLY A 216 -7.65 -5.06 28.18
C GLY A 216 -6.95 -5.59 26.93
N GLU A 217 -7.46 -5.30 25.73
CA GLU A 217 -6.77 -5.66 24.49
C GLU A 217 -5.45 -4.90 24.38
N LYS A 218 -4.33 -5.63 24.46
CA LYS A 218 -2.99 -5.07 24.32
C LYS A 218 -2.68 -4.81 22.85
N ILE A 219 -2.63 -3.54 22.46
CA ILE A 219 -2.24 -3.10 21.13
C ILE A 219 -0.73 -2.82 21.14
N ALA A 220 0.03 -3.47 20.26
CA ALA A 220 1.48 -3.32 20.18
C ALA A 220 1.91 -2.21 19.21
N VAL A 221 1.12 -1.99 18.16
CA VAL A 221 1.43 -1.02 17.10
C VAL A 221 0.13 -0.49 16.50
N GLY A 222 0.17 0.67 15.86
CA GLY A 222 -0.96 1.14 15.06
C GLY A 222 -0.53 2.18 14.04
N GLY A 223 -1.11 2.09 12.84
CA GLY A 223 -0.97 3.12 11.81
C GLY A 223 -2.04 4.20 11.98
N GLY A 224 -1.65 5.47 11.82
CA GLY A 224 -2.59 6.59 11.93
C GLY A 224 -1.91 7.92 12.21
N ILE A 225 -2.72 8.94 12.47
CA ILE A 225 -2.24 10.28 12.83
C ILE A 225 -1.72 10.23 14.26
N GLY A 226 -0.47 10.64 14.50
CA GLY A 226 0.14 10.65 15.84
C GLY A 226 -0.69 11.42 16.89
N SER A 227 -1.44 12.43 16.46
CA SER A 227 -2.38 13.16 17.34
C SER A 227 -3.51 12.28 17.89
N LEU A 228 -3.94 11.25 17.16
CA LEU A 228 -4.94 10.30 17.64
C LEU A 228 -4.39 9.52 18.84
N PHE A 229 -3.16 9.02 18.74
CA PHE A 229 -2.51 8.31 19.85
C PHE A 229 -2.31 9.24 21.04
N TYR A 230 -1.97 10.50 20.79
CA TYR A 230 -1.89 11.52 21.84
C TYR A 230 -3.22 11.74 22.57
N MET A 231 -4.35 11.65 21.87
CA MET A 231 -5.68 11.79 22.46
C MET A 231 -6.15 10.52 23.19
N ILE A 232 -5.78 9.33 22.71
CA ILE A 232 -6.21 8.05 23.31
C ILE A 232 -5.36 7.70 24.54
N LEU A 233 -4.08 8.11 24.57
CA LEU A 233 -3.11 7.72 25.60
C LEU A 233 -2.95 8.76 26.73
N ARG A 234 -3.84 9.77 26.79
CA ARG A 234 -3.93 10.71 27.92
C ARG A 234 -4.92 10.24 28.97
#